data_AF-A0A7X1GY03-F1
#
_entry.id   AF-A0A7X1GY03-F1
#
_cell.length_a   1.000
_cell.length_b   1.000
_cell.length_c   1.000
_cell.angle_alpha   90.00
_cell.angle_beta   90.00
_cell.angle_gamma   90.00
#
_symmetry.space_group_name_H-M   'P 1'
#
loop_
_entity.id
_entity.type
_entity.pdbx_description
1 polymer ?
#
loop_
_entity_poly.entity_id
_entity_poly.type
_entity_poly.pdbx_seq_one_letter_code
_entity_poly.pdbx_strand_id
1 'polypeptide(L)'
;MKKYIIGGSLVFLGVLLSFPLFSMSYYTMVRTSTPEFCASCHEIKPAVVAWRSSTHTNNAAGVVVDCMDCHLPAPQNTFDFFFAKTYHGIKDVVKHFTMEAYDREKNREAAYAAFDNAECQKCHR
;
A
#
# COMPACT_ATOMS: atom_id res chain seq x y z
N MET A 1 -12.22 13.65 44.66
CA MET A 1 -12.52 12.27 44.23
C MET A 1 -13.32 12.21 42.93
N LYS A 2 -14.53 12.79 42.84
CA LYS A 2 -15.38 12.77 41.63
C LYS A 2 -14.69 13.24 40.33
N LYS A 3 -13.89 14.32 40.39
CA LYS A 3 -13.12 14.82 39.23
C LYS A 3 -12.04 13.84 38.73
N TYR A 4 -11.39 13.14 39.65
CA TYR A 4 -10.38 12.12 39.32
C TYR A 4 -11.00 10.85 38.76
N ILE A 5 -12.19 10.47 39.26
CA ILE A 5 -12.96 9.33 38.72
C ILE A 5 -13.41 9.64 37.28
N ILE A 6 -13.97 10.82 37.03
CA ILE A 6 -14.39 11.24 35.68
C ILE A 6 -13.19 11.30 34.72
N GLY A 7 -12.07 11.88 35.16
CA GLY A 7 -10.84 11.92 34.36
C GLY A 7 -10.31 10.53 34.04
N GLY A 8 -10.25 9.64 35.03
CA GLY A 8 -9.82 8.25 34.85
C GLY A 8 -10.73 7.47 33.90
N SER A 9 -12.06 7.64 34.02
CA SER A 9 -13.02 7.00 33.11
C SER A 9 -12.88 7.48 31.66
N LEU A 10 -12.64 8.78 31.43
CA LEU A 10 -12.43 9.32 30.08
C LEU A 10 -11.15 8.79 29.44
N VAL A 11 -10.05 8.72 30.20
CA VAL A 11 -8.79 8.15 29.72
C VAL A 11 -8.96 6.67 29.39
N PHE A 12 -9.60 5.91 30.27
CA PHE A 12 -9.87 4.48 30.05
C PHE A 12 -10.71 4.24 28.80
N LEU A 13 -11.80 5.01 28.64
CA LEU A 13 -12.65 4.92 27.46
C LEU A 13 -11.91 5.35 26.19
N GLY A 14 -11.06 6.39 26.29
CA GLY A 14 -10.20 6.83 25.19
C GLY A 14 -9.26 5.74 24.71
N VAL A 15 -8.54 5.07 25.63
CA VAL A 15 -7.64 3.95 25.30
C VAL A 15 -8.41 2.76 24.71
N LEU A 16 -9.56 2.42 25.30
CA LEU A 16 -10.40 1.33 24.80
C LEU A 16 -10.91 1.56 23.38
N LEU A 17 -11.12 2.82 22.97
CA LEU A 17 -11.54 3.15 21.61
C LEU A 17 -10.35 3.33 20.66
N SER A 18 -9.29 4.01 21.09
CA SER A 18 -8.15 4.34 20.24
C SER A 18 -7.34 3.10 19.86
N PHE A 19 -7.15 2.16 20.79
CA PHE A 19 -6.31 0.99 20.54
C PHE A 19 -6.90 0.06 19.45
N PRO A 20 -8.19 -0.32 19.49
CA PRO A 20 -8.79 -1.08 18.39
C PRO A 20 -8.81 -0.31 17.08
N LEU A 21 -9.15 0.98 17.09
CA LEU A 21 -9.19 1.80 15.88
C LEU A 21 -7.82 1.87 15.21
N PHE A 22 -6.78 2.20 15.97
CA PHE A 22 -5.41 2.23 15.47
C PHE A 22 -4.98 0.85 14.94
N SER A 23 -5.22 -0.21 15.70
CA SER A 23 -4.83 -1.57 15.31
C SER A 23 -5.52 -2.02 14.02
N MET A 24 -6.81 -1.75 13.88
CA MET A 24 -7.57 -2.06 12.66
C MET A 24 -7.06 -1.26 11.48
N SER A 25 -6.87 0.06 11.62
CA SER A 25 -6.37 0.90 10.53
C SER A 25 -4.98 0.48 10.07
N TYR A 26 -4.07 0.16 11.01
CA TYR A 26 -2.74 -0.34 10.68
C TYR A 26 -2.81 -1.70 9.97
N TYR A 27 -3.62 -2.64 10.49
CA TYR A 27 -3.82 -3.94 9.86
C TYR A 27 -4.33 -3.79 8.43
N THR A 28 -5.35 -2.96 8.21
CA THR A 28 -5.88 -2.69 6.86
C THR A 28 -4.82 -2.07 5.95
N MET A 29 -4.02 -1.13 6.43
CA MET A 29 -2.94 -0.51 5.66
C MET A 29 -1.93 -1.56 5.18
N VAL A 30 -1.46 -2.44 6.07
CA VAL A 30 -0.51 -3.51 5.71
C VAL A 30 -1.14 -4.46 4.70
N ARG A 31 -2.36 -4.94 4.96
CA ARG A 31 -3.01 -5.95 4.11
C ARG A 31 -3.37 -5.42 2.72
N THR A 32 -3.71 -4.15 2.61
CA THR A 32 -4.01 -3.50 1.32
C THR A 32 -2.76 -3.06 0.56
N SER A 33 -1.56 -3.37 1.07
CA SER A 33 -0.29 -3.06 0.42
C SER A 33 0.45 -4.31 -0.06
N THR A 34 -0.15 -5.49 0.11
CA THR A 34 0.48 -6.75 -0.32
C THR A 34 0.18 -7.10 -1.78
N PRO A 35 1.06 -7.85 -2.45
CA PRO A 35 0.85 -8.32 -3.83
C PRO A 35 -0.45 -9.13 -4.01
N GLU A 36 -0.88 -9.87 -2.99
CA GLU A 36 -2.12 -10.65 -3.00
C GLU A 36 -3.35 -9.75 -3.06
N PHE A 37 -3.32 -8.62 -2.34
CA PHE A 37 -4.39 -7.64 -2.42
C PHE A 37 -4.44 -6.99 -3.79
N CYS A 38 -3.28 -6.61 -4.35
CA CYS A 38 -3.20 -6.08 -5.71
C CYS A 38 -3.81 -7.09 -6.70
N ALA A 39 -3.46 -8.37 -6.60
CA ALA A 39 -3.98 -9.45 -7.46
C ALA A 39 -5.47 -9.77 -7.29
N SER A 40 -6.21 -9.06 -6.43
CA SER A 40 -7.66 -9.20 -6.30
C SER A 40 -8.39 -8.71 -7.57
N CYS A 41 -7.86 -7.70 -8.25
CA CYS A 41 -8.34 -7.22 -9.54
C CYS A 41 -7.69 -8.01 -10.70
N HIS A 42 -8.44 -8.30 -11.75
CA HIS A 42 -7.99 -9.20 -12.82
C HIS A 42 -7.02 -8.51 -13.80
N GLU A 43 -7.09 -7.19 -13.92
CA GLU A 43 -6.28 -6.35 -14.78
C GLU A 43 -4.80 -6.43 -14.42
N ILE A 44 -4.50 -6.46 -13.12
CA ILE A 44 -3.13 -6.42 -12.58
C ILE A 44 -2.54 -7.81 -12.32
N LYS A 45 -3.36 -8.88 -12.26
CA LYS A 45 -2.88 -10.27 -12.07
C LYS A 45 -1.67 -10.64 -12.94
N PRO A 46 -1.64 -10.29 -14.24
CA PRO A 46 -0.51 -10.63 -15.09
C PRO A 46 0.79 -9.91 -14.70
N ALA A 47 0.70 -8.68 -14.19
CA ALA A 47 1.85 -7.97 -13.64
C ALA A 47 2.34 -8.63 -12.34
N VAL A 48 1.43 -9.11 -11.49
CA VAL A 48 1.80 -9.87 -10.28
C VAL A 48 2.48 -11.20 -10.64
N VAL A 49 2.03 -11.89 -11.69
CA VAL A 49 2.72 -13.11 -12.18
C VAL A 49 4.12 -12.78 -12.67
N ALA A 50 4.29 -11.72 -13.48
CA ALA A 50 5.60 -11.30 -13.96
C ALA A 50 6.53 -10.90 -12.81
N TRP A 51 6.01 -10.16 -11.83
CA TRP A 51 6.71 -9.77 -10.60
C TRP A 51 7.18 -11.01 -9.82
N ARG A 52 6.34 -12.04 -9.63
CA ARG A 52 6.70 -13.29 -8.94
C ARG A 52 7.87 -14.03 -9.58
N SER A 53 8.04 -13.92 -10.89
CA SER A 53 9.17 -14.49 -11.63
C SER A 53 10.38 -13.56 -11.75
N SER A 54 10.30 -12.33 -11.25
CA SER A 54 11.35 -11.33 -11.41
C SER A 54 12.46 -11.47 -10.37
N THR A 55 13.56 -10.76 -10.58
CA THR A 55 14.66 -10.66 -9.60
C THR A 55 14.24 -9.93 -8.32
N HIS A 56 13.11 -9.23 -8.30
CA HIS A 56 12.59 -8.54 -7.12
C HIS A 56 11.83 -9.47 -6.16
N THR A 57 11.65 -10.75 -6.54
CA THR A 57 11.09 -11.81 -5.68
C THR A 57 11.99 -13.04 -5.64
N ASN A 58 12.59 -13.40 -6.77
CA ASN A 58 13.41 -14.58 -6.94
C ASN A 58 14.88 -14.18 -7.15
N ASN A 59 15.56 -13.88 -6.04
CA ASN A 59 16.98 -13.52 -6.02
C ASN A 59 17.76 -14.34 -4.99
N ALA A 60 19.08 -14.35 -5.15
CA ALA A 60 19.99 -15.05 -4.24
C ALA A 60 20.08 -14.39 -2.85
N ALA A 61 19.63 -13.14 -2.69
CA ALA A 61 19.67 -12.42 -1.42
C ALA A 61 18.51 -12.79 -0.48
N GLY A 62 17.49 -13.49 -0.97
CA GLY A 62 16.31 -13.87 -0.18
C GLY A 62 15.42 -12.68 0.20
N VAL A 63 15.54 -11.55 -0.52
CA VAL A 63 14.72 -10.35 -0.29
C VAL A 63 13.52 -10.37 -1.24
N VAL A 64 12.34 -10.09 -0.70
CA VAL A 64 11.12 -9.88 -1.48
C VAL A 64 10.80 -8.40 -1.44
N VAL A 65 10.72 -7.79 -2.61
CA VAL A 65 10.31 -6.39 -2.80
C VAL A 65 8.84 -6.39 -3.21
N ASP A 66 7.98 -5.81 -2.39
CA ASP A 66 6.54 -5.80 -2.63
C ASP A 66 6.14 -4.75 -3.67
N CYS A 67 4.90 -4.84 -4.17
CA CYS A 67 4.40 -3.90 -5.18
C CYS A 67 4.51 -2.43 -4.73
N MET A 68 4.24 -2.17 -3.45
CA MET A 68 4.31 -0.81 -2.90
C MET A 68 5.73 -0.23 -2.88
N ASP A 69 6.76 -1.06 -2.82
CA ASP A 69 8.15 -0.60 -2.69
C ASP A 69 8.68 0.06 -3.96
N CYS A 70 8.04 -0.19 -5.10
CA CYS A 70 8.30 0.51 -6.36
C CYS A 70 7.19 1.52 -6.73
N HIS A 71 5.93 1.22 -6.37
CA HIS A 71 4.77 2.02 -6.81
C HIS A 71 4.38 3.16 -5.87
N LEU A 72 4.85 3.17 -4.62
CA LEU A 72 4.46 4.15 -3.61
C LEU A 72 5.69 4.73 -2.90
N PRO A 73 5.62 6.00 -2.44
CA PRO A 73 6.67 6.56 -1.59
C PRO A 73 6.95 5.69 -0.37
N ALA A 74 8.14 5.83 0.18
CA ALA A 74 8.52 5.06 1.36
C ALA A 74 7.58 5.30 2.56
N PRO A 75 7.17 4.27 3.32
CA PRO A 75 6.24 4.43 4.46
C PRO A 75 6.72 5.42 5.54
N GLN A 76 8.03 5.62 5.68
CA GLN A 76 8.60 6.63 6.57
C GLN A 76 8.26 8.06 6.14
N ASN A 77 7.98 8.29 4.85
CA ASN A 77 7.39 9.52 4.35
C ASN A 77 5.86 9.43 4.46
N THR A 78 5.38 9.43 5.70
CA THR A 78 4.02 9.03 6.07
C THR A 78 2.94 9.80 5.30
N PHE A 79 3.08 11.12 5.15
CA PHE A 79 2.08 11.94 4.47
C PHE A 79 1.99 11.58 2.98
N ASP A 80 3.11 11.56 2.27
CA ASP A 80 3.16 11.27 0.84
C ASP A 80 2.74 9.82 0.55
N PHE A 81 3.14 8.88 1.41
CA PHE A 81 2.72 7.48 1.31
C PHE A 81 1.20 7.35 1.38
N PHE A 82 0.56 7.91 2.41
CA PHE A 82 -0.89 7.80 2.57
C PHE A 82 -1.64 8.55 1.46
N PHE A 83 -1.16 9.73 1.06
CA PHE A 83 -1.76 10.48 -0.04
C PHE A 83 -1.70 9.68 -1.36
N ALA A 84 -0.51 9.20 -1.73
CA ALA A 84 -0.32 8.41 -2.95
C ALA A 84 -1.13 7.11 -2.91
N LYS A 85 -1.10 6.37 -1.80
CA LYS A 85 -1.86 5.13 -1.64
C LYS A 85 -3.36 5.36 -1.82
N THR A 86 -3.91 6.39 -1.19
CA THR A 86 -5.33 6.72 -1.29
C THR A 86 -5.69 7.19 -2.71
N TYR A 87 -4.89 8.07 -3.30
CA TYR A 87 -5.13 8.57 -4.64
C TYR A 87 -5.09 7.45 -5.69
N HIS A 88 -4.05 6.62 -5.68
CA HIS A 88 -3.90 5.49 -6.61
C HIS A 88 -5.01 4.45 -6.40
N GLY A 89 -5.31 4.09 -5.15
CA GLY A 89 -6.39 3.15 -4.84
C GLY A 89 -7.75 3.62 -5.35
N ILE A 90 -8.12 4.89 -5.12
CA ILE A 90 -9.38 5.45 -5.64
C ILE A 90 -9.39 5.46 -7.17
N LYS A 91 -8.29 5.92 -7.79
CA LYS A 91 -8.15 5.96 -9.25
C LYS A 91 -8.34 4.57 -9.86
N ASP A 92 -7.71 3.56 -9.29
CA ASP A 92 -7.74 2.19 -9.82
C ASP A 92 -9.13 1.57 -9.64
N VAL A 93 -9.80 1.81 -8.51
CA VAL A 93 -11.19 1.38 -8.28
C VAL A 93 -12.15 2.05 -9.27
N VAL A 94 -12.05 3.37 -9.46
CA VAL A 94 -12.89 4.09 -10.44
C VAL A 94 -12.64 3.53 -11.83
N LYS A 95 -11.39 3.31 -12.20
CA LYS A 95 -11.02 2.77 -13.51
C LYS A 95 -11.52 1.34 -13.71
N HIS A 96 -11.46 0.48 -12.70
CA HIS A 96 -12.01 -0.88 -12.73
C HIS A 96 -13.49 -0.91 -13.15
N PHE A 97 -14.28 0.05 -12.67
CA PHE A 97 -15.72 0.11 -12.98
C PHE A 97 -16.08 0.94 -14.22
N THR A 98 -15.22 1.83 -14.68
CA THR A 98 -15.53 2.78 -15.76
C THR A 98 -14.77 2.52 -17.06
N MET A 99 -13.70 1.74 -17.03
CA MET A 99 -12.94 1.43 -18.24
C MET A 99 -13.67 0.40 -19.10
N GLU A 100 -13.72 0.62 -20.41
CA GLU A 100 -14.25 -0.36 -21.36
C GLU A 100 -13.21 -1.42 -21.74
N ALA A 101 -11.93 -1.02 -21.83
CA ALA A 101 -10.82 -1.91 -22.17
C ALA A 101 -9.54 -1.51 -21.43
N TYR A 102 -8.79 -2.52 -20.98
CA TYR A 102 -7.49 -2.34 -20.33
C TYR A 102 -6.34 -2.58 -21.33
N ASP A 103 -5.69 -1.51 -21.77
CA ASP A 103 -4.47 -1.58 -22.58
C ASP A 103 -3.25 -1.81 -21.68
N ARG A 104 -2.78 -3.05 -21.64
CA ARG A 104 -1.70 -3.47 -20.74
C ARG A 104 -0.36 -2.83 -21.06
N GLU A 105 -0.01 -2.71 -22.34
CA GLU A 105 1.28 -2.17 -22.76
C GLU A 105 1.35 -0.70 -22.39
N LYS A 106 0.32 0.06 -22.74
CA LYS A 106 0.22 1.49 -22.40
C LYS A 106 0.27 1.73 -20.89
N ASN A 107 -0.44 0.94 -20.10
CA ASN A 107 -0.43 1.08 -18.64
C ASN A 107 0.91 0.68 -18.03
N ARG A 108 1.61 -0.31 -18.59
CA ARG A 108 2.97 -0.69 -18.14
C ARG A 108 3.96 0.44 -18.39
N GLU A 109 3.97 1.01 -19.59
CA GLU A 109 4.87 2.13 -19.90
C GLU A 109 4.58 3.36 -19.03
N ALA A 110 3.30 3.64 -18.78
CA ALA A 110 2.91 4.70 -17.85
C ALA A 110 3.37 4.43 -16.41
N ALA A 111 3.35 3.18 -15.95
CA ALA A 111 3.86 2.80 -14.64
C ALA A 111 5.38 2.99 -14.56
N TYR A 112 6.13 2.55 -15.57
CA TYR A 112 7.59 2.74 -15.62
C TYR A 112 7.99 4.20 -15.66
N ALA A 113 7.27 5.03 -16.41
CA ALA A 113 7.51 6.48 -16.45
C ALA A 113 7.20 7.18 -15.12
N ALA A 114 6.33 6.59 -14.29
CA ALA A 114 5.95 7.13 -12.99
C ALA A 114 6.86 6.69 -11.84
N PHE A 115 7.75 5.71 -12.05
CA PHE A 115 8.68 5.26 -11.02
C PHE A 115 9.75 6.31 -10.75
N ASP A 116 9.94 6.61 -9.47
CA ASP A 116 11.04 7.45 -9.00
C ASP A 116 12.26 6.57 -8.69
N ASN A 117 13.43 6.99 -9.17
CA ASN A 117 14.68 6.30 -8.86
C ASN A 117 15.00 6.27 -7.36
N ALA A 118 14.43 7.19 -6.57
CA ALA A 118 14.51 7.15 -5.11
C ALA A 118 14.01 5.81 -4.52
N GLU A 119 13.03 5.19 -5.17
CA GLU A 119 12.47 3.89 -4.77
C GLU A 119 13.49 2.77 -4.96
N CYS A 120 14.18 2.76 -6.12
CA CYS A 120 15.27 1.82 -6.41
C CYS A 120 16.44 1.96 -5.42
N GLN A 121 16.81 3.19 -5.08
CA GLN A 121 17.95 3.51 -4.21
C GLN A 121 17.73 3.15 -2.74
N LYS A 122 16.51 2.74 -2.34
CA LYS A 122 16.27 2.18 -1.00
C LYS A 122 17.09 0.91 -0.78
N CYS A 123 17.20 0.09 -1.83
CA CYS A 123 17.85 -1.22 -1.80
C CYS A 123 19.13 -1.28 -2.64
N HIS A 124 19.25 -0.47 -3.70
CA HIS A 124 20.41 -0.40 -4.60
C HIS A 124 21.25 0.84 -4.34
N ARG A 125 21.97 0.87 -3.21
CA ARG A 125 22.87 1.97 -2.84
C ARG A 125 24.27 1.76 -3.38
#